data_AF-A0A7I8VAL0-F1
#
_entry.id   AF-A0A7I8VAL0-F1
#
_cell.length_a   1.000
_cell.length_b   1.000
_cell.length_c   1.000
_cell.angle_alpha   90.00
_cell.angle_beta   90.00
_cell.angle_gamma   90.00
#
_symmetry.space_group_name_H-M   'P 1'
#
loop_
_entity.id
_entity.type
_entity.pdbx_description
1 polymer ?
#
loop_
_entity_poly.entity_id
_entity_poly.type
_entity_poly.pdbx_seq_one_letter_code
_entity_poly.pdbx_strand_id
1 'polypeptide(L)'
;MFNIGLYWIPTVKKEYFLAHPLGVNPVLLNDVVFALHAVVATTITVTQCLIYYRGDQRISKTALVILSLTSVALVISLFVAVGGKITWLVYLQIFSYVKLVVTLIKYIPQAWMNFRRKSTDGWSIGNVLLDFTGGSLSILQMFLQSYNNNDWTTIFGDFTKFGLGLFSVLFDCLFIVQHYILYKATEGYANIESEQELLSED
;
A
#
# COMPACT_ATOMS: atom_id res chain seq x y z
N MET A 1 -12.37 1.94 -0.35
CA MET A 1 -13.68 1.26 -0.48
C MET A 1 -14.06 0.49 0.77
N PHE A 2 -13.23 -0.46 1.24
CA PHE A 2 -13.52 -1.24 2.47
C PHE A 2 -13.85 -0.35 3.69
N ASN A 3 -13.00 0.63 4.03
CA ASN A 3 -13.22 1.51 5.20
C ASN A 3 -14.57 2.26 5.10
N ILE A 4 -14.85 2.88 3.96
CA ILE A 4 -16.11 3.60 3.69
C ILE A 4 -17.31 2.64 3.78
N GLY A 5 -17.21 1.48 3.13
CA GLY A 5 -18.27 0.48 3.10
C GLY A 5 -18.62 -0.06 4.47
N LEU A 6 -17.62 -0.47 5.25
CA LEU A 6 -17.83 -1.01 6.59
C LEU A 6 -18.28 0.05 7.60
N TYR A 7 -17.83 1.30 7.45
CA TYR A 7 -18.18 2.40 8.35
C TYR A 7 -19.63 2.89 8.13
N TRP A 8 -19.99 3.21 6.88
CA TRP A 8 -21.26 3.87 6.55
C TRP A 8 -22.37 2.95 6.04
N ILE A 9 -22.08 1.80 5.40
CA ILE A 9 -23.12 0.98 4.78
C ILE A 9 -23.70 -0.01 5.82
N PRO A 10 -24.99 0.08 6.19
CA PRO A 10 -25.58 -0.78 7.22
C PRO A 10 -25.55 -2.27 6.85
N THR A 11 -25.74 -2.59 5.56
CA THR A 11 -25.72 -3.97 5.06
C THR A 11 -24.36 -4.63 5.27
N VAL A 12 -23.27 -3.95 4.89
CA VAL A 12 -21.90 -4.45 5.06
C VAL A 12 -21.56 -4.62 6.54
N LYS A 13 -21.99 -3.67 7.37
CA LYS A 13 -21.81 -3.74 8.83
C LYS A 13 -22.54 -4.94 9.44
N LYS A 14 -23.79 -5.19 9.02
CA LYS A 14 -24.56 -6.37 9.43
C LYS A 14 -23.86 -7.67 9.01
N GLU A 15 -23.42 -7.76 7.76
CA GLU A 15 -22.67 -8.92 7.26
C GLU A 15 -21.37 -9.15 8.06
N TYR A 16 -20.68 -8.07 8.45
CA TYR A 16 -19.46 -8.16 9.26
C TYR A 16 -19.73 -8.72 10.66
N PHE A 17 -20.74 -8.21 11.36
CA PHE A 17 -21.08 -8.71 12.70
C PHE A 17 -21.68 -10.12 12.67
N LEU A 18 -22.32 -10.53 11.57
CA LEU A 18 -22.71 -11.92 11.37
C LEU A 18 -21.49 -12.85 11.23
N ALA A 19 -20.45 -12.39 10.53
CA ALA A 19 -19.20 -13.14 10.37
C ALA A 19 -18.31 -13.09 11.63
N HIS A 20 -18.39 -12.04 12.44
CA HIS A 20 -17.61 -11.83 13.66
C HIS A 20 -18.53 -11.46 14.84
N PRO A 21 -19.22 -12.43 15.45
CA PRO A 21 -20.27 -12.17 16.45
C PRO A 21 -19.79 -11.44 17.70
N LEU A 22 -18.51 -11.63 18.06
CA LEU A 22 -17.85 -10.98 19.21
C LEU A 22 -16.99 -9.78 18.80
N GLY A 23 -16.87 -9.54 17.48
CA GLY A 23 -15.97 -8.52 16.96
C GLY A 23 -16.57 -7.13 17.09
N VAL A 24 -15.75 -6.16 17.48
CA VAL A 24 -16.06 -4.73 17.32
C VAL A 24 -15.77 -4.30 15.87
N ASN A 25 -16.45 -3.24 15.41
CA ASN A 25 -16.14 -2.67 14.09
C ASN A 25 -14.70 -2.14 14.11
N PRO A 26 -13.79 -2.71 13.29
CA PRO A 26 -12.37 -2.36 13.33
C PRO A 26 -12.08 -1.04 12.63
N VAL A 27 -13.03 -0.51 11.85
CA VAL A 27 -12.86 0.73 11.10
C VAL A 27 -13.38 1.91 11.92
N LEU A 28 -12.49 2.84 12.21
CA LEU A 28 -12.77 4.10 12.88
C LEU A 28 -12.80 5.27 11.89
N LEU A 29 -13.18 6.46 12.39
CA LEU A 29 -13.29 7.66 11.55
C LEU A 29 -11.94 8.08 10.95
N ASN A 30 -10.84 7.94 11.71
CA ASN A 30 -9.49 8.22 11.23
C ASN A 30 -9.12 7.37 10.01
N ASP A 31 -9.54 6.09 9.98
CA ASP A 31 -9.29 5.20 8.83
C ASP A 31 -10.05 5.63 7.58
N VAL A 32 -11.23 6.23 7.76
CA VAL A 32 -12.04 6.78 6.65
C VAL A 32 -11.42 8.06 6.12
N VAL A 33 -11.06 9.00 6.99
CA VAL A 33 -10.42 10.27 6.61
C VAL A 33 -9.09 10.02 5.91
N PHE A 34 -8.26 9.12 6.44
CA PHE A 34 -7.00 8.72 5.80
C PHE A 34 -7.21 8.14 4.40
N ALA A 35 -8.19 7.24 4.24
CA ALA A 35 -8.52 6.67 2.93
C ALA A 35 -9.01 7.72 1.92
N LEU A 36 -9.82 8.69 2.36
CA LEU A 36 -10.29 9.79 1.51
C LEU A 36 -9.15 10.72 1.10
N HIS A 37 -8.27 11.08 2.04
CA HIS A 37 -7.07 11.86 1.75
C HIS A 37 -6.18 11.15 0.71
N ALA A 38 -5.94 9.84 0.87
CA ALA A 38 -5.16 9.05 -0.07
C ALA A 38 -5.76 9.03 -1.49
N VAL A 39 -7.10 9.00 -1.61
CA VAL A 39 -7.78 9.10 -2.91
C VAL A 39 -7.54 10.47 -3.56
N VAL A 40 -7.65 11.55 -2.79
CA VAL A 40 -7.37 12.91 -3.27
C VAL A 40 -5.92 13.03 -3.74
N ALA A 41 -4.96 12.63 -2.91
CA ALA A 41 -3.54 12.67 -3.25
C ALA A 41 -3.23 11.83 -4.51
N THR A 42 -3.78 10.62 -4.60
CA THR A 42 -3.60 9.75 -5.77
C THR A 42 -4.20 10.38 -7.03
N THR A 43 -5.35 11.03 -6.93
CA THR A 43 -6.00 11.72 -8.07
C THR A 43 -5.14 12.87 -8.57
N ILE A 44 -4.56 13.65 -7.65
CA ILE A 44 -3.61 14.73 -7.99
C ILE A 44 -2.40 14.13 -8.71
N THR A 45 -1.78 13.08 -8.18
CA THR A 45 -0.62 12.43 -8.78
C THR A 45 -0.93 11.87 -10.18
N VAL A 46 -2.08 11.21 -10.35
CA VAL A 46 -2.51 10.71 -11.68
C VAL A 46 -2.70 11.86 -12.66
N THR A 47 -3.28 12.98 -12.21
CA THR A 47 -3.48 14.17 -13.03
C THR A 47 -2.14 14.79 -13.44
N GLN A 48 -1.19 14.94 -12.50
CA GLN A 48 0.16 15.40 -12.78
C GLN A 48 0.86 14.49 -13.78
N CYS A 49 0.74 13.16 -13.60
CA CYS A 49 1.26 12.21 -14.57
C CYS A 49 0.66 12.44 -15.96
N LEU A 50 -0.62 12.81 -16.11
CA LEU A 50 -1.27 13.07 -17.41
C LEU A 50 -0.86 14.38 -18.08
N ILE A 51 -0.56 15.41 -17.29
CA ILE A 51 -0.25 16.75 -17.79
C ILE A 51 1.25 16.93 -18.05
N TYR A 52 2.11 16.36 -17.20
CA TYR A 52 3.55 16.57 -17.28
C TYR A 52 4.20 15.77 -18.40
N TYR A 53 5.30 16.31 -18.94
CA TYR A 53 6.04 15.70 -20.04
C TYR A 53 6.57 14.31 -19.66
N ARG A 54 6.17 13.29 -20.44
CA ARG A 54 6.49 11.87 -20.19
C ARG A 54 7.70 11.36 -20.97
N GLY A 55 8.21 12.14 -21.92
CA GLY A 55 9.24 11.67 -22.87
C GLY A 55 8.86 10.34 -23.52
N ASP A 56 9.81 9.41 -23.59
CA ASP A 56 9.63 8.08 -24.17
C ASP A 56 9.13 7.00 -23.18
N GLN A 57 8.66 7.39 -21.99
CA GLN A 57 8.19 6.44 -20.99
C GLN A 57 6.93 5.71 -21.47
N ARG A 58 7.02 4.37 -21.55
CA ARG A 58 5.89 3.50 -21.91
C ARG A 58 5.50 2.61 -20.73
N ILE A 59 4.21 2.29 -20.64
CA ILE A 59 3.70 1.34 -19.65
C ILE A 59 4.23 -0.05 -19.99
N SER A 60 4.81 -0.74 -19.00
CA SER A 60 5.27 -2.12 -19.16
C SER A 60 4.11 -3.03 -19.56
N LYS A 61 4.32 -3.86 -20.59
CA LYS A 61 3.33 -4.86 -21.03
C LYS A 61 2.93 -5.80 -19.90
N THR A 62 3.89 -6.17 -19.04
CA THR A 62 3.64 -7.01 -17.85
C THR A 62 2.69 -6.31 -16.88
N ALA A 63 2.92 -5.03 -16.59
CA ALA A 63 2.04 -4.25 -15.72
C ALA A 63 0.63 -4.12 -16.32
N LEU A 64 0.54 -3.92 -17.64
CA LEU A 64 -0.74 -3.85 -18.35
C LEU A 64 -1.52 -5.17 -18.27
N VAL A 65 -0.86 -6.32 -18.46
CA VAL A 65 -1.49 -7.64 -18.36
C VAL A 65 -1.98 -7.89 -16.93
N ILE A 66 -1.15 -7.63 -15.92
CA ILE A 66 -1.53 -7.80 -14.50
C ILE A 66 -2.72 -6.91 -14.15
N LEU A 67 -2.69 -5.64 -14.56
CA LEU A 67 -3.79 -4.70 -14.35
C LEU A 67 -5.06 -5.20 -15.02
N SER A 68 -4.98 -5.63 -16.28
CA SER A 68 -6.14 -6.12 -17.04
C SER A 68 -6.76 -7.36 -16.41
N LEU A 69 -5.95 -8.35 -16.02
CA LEU A 69 -6.43 -9.56 -15.35
C LEU A 69 -7.08 -9.24 -14.00
N THR A 70 -6.47 -8.35 -13.23
CA THR A 70 -7.01 -7.90 -11.94
C THR A 70 -8.34 -7.17 -12.12
N SER A 71 -8.44 -6.27 -13.09
CA SER A 71 -9.69 -5.56 -13.41
C SER A 71 -10.79 -6.52 -13.84
N VAL A 72 -10.49 -7.50 -14.69
CA VAL A 72 -11.46 -8.53 -15.11
C VAL A 72 -11.94 -9.34 -13.91
N ALA A 73 -11.03 -9.78 -13.03
CA ALA A 73 -11.40 -10.52 -11.82
C ALA A 73 -12.32 -9.72 -10.88
N LEU A 74 -12.07 -8.41 -10.73
CA LEU A 74 -12.92 -7.51 -9.94
C LEU A 74 -14.30 -7.29 -10.58
N VAL A 75 -14.38 -7.21 -11.91
CA VAL A 75 -15.66 -7.10 -12.62
C VAL A 75 -16.47 -8.39 -12.48
N ILE A 76 -15.84 -9.55 -12.63
CA ILE A 76 -16.50 -10.84 -12.44
C ILE A 76 -17.02 -10.95 -11.00
N SER A 77 -16.20 -10.63 -9.99
CA SER A 77 -16.64 -10.71 -8.59
C SER A 77 -17.77 -9.74 -8.27
N LEU A 78 -17.83 -8.57 -8.93
CA LEU A 78 -18.97 -7.65 -8.84
C LEU A 78 -20.26 -8.30 -9.34
N PHE A 79 -20.25 -8.94 -10.50
CA PHE A 79 -21.45 -9.62 -11.02
C PHE A 79 -21.89 -10.79 -10.13
N VAL A 80 -20.94 -11.52 -9.55
CA VAL A 80 -21.23 -12.59 -8.58
C VAL A 80 -21.84 -12.02 -7.29
N ALA A 81 -21.38 -10.87 -6.82
CA ALA A 81 -21.94 -10.16 -5.66
C ALA A 81 -23.36 -9.65 -5.93
N VAL A 82 -23.59 -9.03 -7.10
CA VAL A 82 -24.91 -8.57 -7.54
C VAL A 82 -25.88 -9.75 -7.68
N GLY A 83 -25.40 -10.91 -8.16
CA GLY A 83 -26.15 -12.16 -8.23
C GLY A 83 -26.41 -12.84 -6.87
N GLY A 84 -25.99 -12.24 -5.75
CA GLY A 84 -26.22 -12.74 -4.39
C GLY A 84 -25.45 -14.00 -4.03
N LYS A 85 -24.44 -14.38 -4.83
CA LYS A 85 -23.62 -15.59 -4.57
C LYS A 85 -22.50 -15.33 -3.57
N ILE A 86 -22.04 -14.09 -3.48
CA ILE A 86 -21.13 -13.62 -2.43
C ILE A 86 -21.74 -12.37 -1.77
N THR A 87 -21.40 -12.14 -0.50
CA THR A 87 -21.84 -10.94 0.23
C THR A 87 -21.07 -9.70 -0.21
N TRP A 88 -21.60 -8.52 0.09
CA TRP A 88 -20.90 -7.26 -0.19
C TRP A 88 -19.61 -7.15 0.62
N LEU A 89 -19.59 -7.68 1.84
CA LEU A 89 -18.40 -7.79 2.67
C LEU A 89 -17.31 -8.61 1.97
N VAL A 90 -17.65 -9.79 1.43
CA VAL A 90 -16.68 -10.64 0.71
C VAL A 90 -16.15 -9.91 -0.52
N TYR A 91 -17.03 -9.24 -1.29
CA TYR A 91 -16.60 -8.43 -2.43
C TYR A 91 -15.62 -7.32 -2.03
N LEU A 92 -15.89 -6.59 -0.94
CA LEU A 92 -14.97 -5.57 -0.42
C LEU A 92 -13.65 -6.17 0.10
N GLN A 93 -13.68 -7.37 0.67
CA GLN A 93 -12.49 -8.09 1.13
C GLN A 93 -11.57 -8.49 -0.04
N ILE A 94 -12.13 -8.80 -1.22
CA ILE A 94 -11.35 -9.08 -2.44
C ILE A 94 -10.44 -7.90 -2.82
N PHE A 95 -10.91 -6.65 -2.68
CA PHE A 95 -10.07 -5.47 -2.92
C PHE A 95 -8.89 -5.35 -1.95
N SER A 96 -9.04 -5.83 -0.72
CA SER A 96 -7.95 -5.87 0.24
C SER A 96 -6.89 -6.87 -0.23
N TYR A 97 -7.27 -8.10 -0.61
CA TYR A 97 -6.34 -9.12 -1.11
C TYR A 97 -5.64 -8.70 -2.41
N VAL A 98 -6.44 -8.32 -3.41
CA VAL A 98 -6.25 -7.09 -4.20
C VAL A 98 -4.91 -6.36 -4.08
N LYS A 99 -5.01 -5.32 -3.26
CA LYS A 99 -3.96 -4.39 -2.86
C LYS A 99 -2.69 -5.12 -2.43
N LEU A 100 -2.80 -6.19 -1.66
CA LEU A 100 -1.66 -6.88 -1.07
C LEU A 100 -0.84 -7.63 -2.11
N VAL A 101 -1.51 -8.33 -3.03
CA VAL A 101 -0.84 -8.98 -4.17
C VAL A 101 -0.12 -7.94 -5.03
N VAL A 102 -0.80 -6.82 -5.34
CA VAL A 102 -0.19 -5.71 -6.08
C VAL A 102 1.04 -5.18 -5.35
N THR A 103 0.97 -5.01 -4.02
CA THR A 103 2.10 -4.58 -3.19
C THR A 103 3.29 -5.52 -3.31
N LEU A 104 3.10 -6.83 -3.25
CA LEU A 104 4.19 -7.80 -3.41
C LEU A 104 4.82 -7.71 -4.82
N ILE A 105 3.98 -7.61 -5.85
CA ILE A 105 4.42 -7.50 -7.24
C ILE A 105 5.27 -6.24 -7.47
N LYS A 106 4.98 -5.12 -6.79
CA LYS A 106 5.81 -3.91 -6.91
C LYS A 106 7.05 -3.95 -6.01
N TYR A 107 6.93 -4.44 -4.77
CA TYR A 107 7.98 -4.31 -3.78
C TYR A 107 9.10 -5.33 -3.95
N ILE A 108 8.81 -6.56 -4.37
CA ILE A 108 9.85 -7.57 -4.59
C ILE A 108 10.82 -7.14 -5.71
N PRO A 109 10.35 -6.74 -6.91
CA PRO A 109 11.25 -6.25 -7.95
C PRO A 109 11.99 -4.99 -7.52
N GLN A 110 11.33 -4.07 -6.81
CA GLN A 110 11.98 -2.85 -6.31
C GLN A 110 13.13 -3.18 -5.35
N ALA A 111 12.90 -4.07 -4.38
CA ALA A 111 13.91 -4.51 -3.43
C ALA A 111 15.11 -5.16 -4.14
N TRP A 112 14.84 -5.97 -5.16
CA TRP A 112 15.88 -6.58 -5.99
C TRP A 112 16.63 -5.56 -6.85
N MET A 113 15.93 -4.59 -7.44
CA MET A 113 16.53 -3.52 -8.23
C MET A 113 17.45 -2.64 -7.39
N ASN A 114 17.01 -2.26 -6.19
CA ASN A 114 17.84 -1.55 -5.22
C ASN A 114 19.08 -2.38 -4.86
N PHE A 115 18.90 -3.69 -4.63
CA PHE A 115 20.03 -4.58 -4.33
C PHE A 115 21.03 -4.71 -5.48
N ARG A 116 20.55 -4.80 -6.72
CA ARG A 116 21.37 -4.93 -7.92
C ARG A 116 22.09 -3.63 -8.28
N ARG A 117 21.41 -2.48 -8.15
CA ARG A 117 21.96 -1.15 -8.46
C ARG A 117 22.83 -0.60 -7.35
N LYS A 118 22.70 -1.11 -6.12
CA LYS A 118 23.36 -0.59 -4.92
C LYS A 118 23.10 0.91 -4.70
N SER A 119 21.96 1.40 -5.17
CA SER A 119 21.48 2.77 -5.05
C SER A 119 19.96 2.75 -4.89
N THR A 120 19.45 3.76 -4.20
CA THR A 120 18.01 4.03 -4.03
C THR A 120 17.61 5.39 -4.61
N ASP A 121 18.47 5.97 -5.46
CA ASP A 121 18.26 7.28 -6.06
C ASP A 121 17.08 7.29 -7.04
N GLY A 122 16.37 8.42 -7.07
CA GLY A 122 15.15 8.60 -7.88
C GLY A 122 13.88 8.08 -7.20
N TRP A 123 13.95 7.66 -5.94
CA TRP A 123 12.79 7.22 -5.16
C TRP A 123 12.58 8.05 -3.89
N SER A 124 11.35 8.52 -3.66
CA SER A 124 10.98 9.26 -2.45
C SER A 124 10.87 8.32 -1.24
N ILE A 125 11.91 8.32 -0.39
CA ILE A 125 11.93 7.59 0.88
C ILE A 125 10.86 8.11 1.86
N GLY A 126 10.45 9.39 1.74
CA GLY A 126 9.46 10.00 2.61
C GLY A 126 8.13 9.26 2.61
N ASN A 127 7.68 8.75 1.45
CA ASN A 127 6.46 7.94 1.38
C ASN A 127 6.59 6.62 2.15
N VAL A 128 7.77 5.97 2.08
CA VAL A 128 8.04 4.72 2.82
C VAL A 128 8.04 4.98 4.32
N LEU A 129 8.63 6.09 4.77
CA LEU A 129 8.62 6.46 6.19
C LEU A 129 7.20 6.74 6.69
N LEU A 130 6.39 7.46 5.91
CA LEU A 130 4.99 7.72 6.25
C LEU A 130 4.15 6.43 6.29
N ASP A 131 4.34 5.53 5.32
CA ASP A 131 3.68 4.22 5.29
C ASP A 131 4.11 3.37 6.50
N PHE A 132 5.41 3.35 6.84
CA PHE A 132 5.93 2.65 8.01
C PHE A 132 5.34 3.18 9.33
N THR A 133 5.35 4.51 9.51
CA THR A 133 4.78 5.14 10.71
C THR A 133 3.28 4.88 10.80
N GLY A 134 2.54 5.05 9.71
CA GLY A 134 1.10 4.79 9.67
C GLY A 134 0.77 3.31 9.95
N GLY A 135 1.51 2.39 9.35
CA GLY A 135 1.37 0.95 9.59
C GLY A 135 1.68 0.55 11.02
N SER A 136 2.76 1.08 11.59
CA SER A 136 3.16 0.82 12.99
C SER A 136 2.11 1.35 13.98
N LEU A 137 1.61 2.57 13.78
CA LEU A 137 0.56 3.16 14.60
C LEU A 137 -0.77 2.40 14.46
N SER A 138 -1.11 1.92 13.26
CA SER A 138 -2.31 1.11 13.03
C SER A 138 -2.24 -0.25 13.75
N ILE A 139 -1.08 -0.91 13.70
CA ILE A 139 -0.85 -2.16 14.46
C ILE A 139 -0.96 -1.89 15.96
N LEU A 140 -0.35 -0.80 16.46
CA LEU A 140 -0.46 -0.40 17.86
C LEU A 140 -1.92 -0.15 18.27
N GLN A 141 -2.70 0.54 17.43
CA GLN A 141 -4.13 0.74 17.65
C GLN A 141 -4.87 -0.59 17.76
N MET A 142 -4.59 -1.56 16.88
CA MET A 142 -5.21 -2.89 16.94
C MET A 142 -4.87 -3.62 18.25
N PHE A 143 -3.60 -3.58 18.69
CA PHE A 143 -3.20 -4.16 19.98
C PHE A 143 -3.94 -3.52 21.16
N LEU A 144 -4.04 -2.19 21.19
CA LEU A 144 -4.77 -1.48 22.25
C LEU A 144 -6.26 -1.83 22.28
N GLN A 145 -6.90 -1.95 21.10
CA GLN A 145 -8.30 -2.33 21.00
C GLN A 145 -8.54 -3.78 21.44
N SER A 146 -7.67 -4.70 21.05
CA SER A 146 -7.74 -6.11 21.46
C SER A 146 -7.53 -6.28 22.96
N TYR A 147 -6.55 -5.56 23.53
CA TYR A 147 -6.34 -5.50 24.97
C TYR A 147 -7.58 -4.99 25.71
N ASN A 148 -8.17 -3.87 25.26
CA ASN A 148 -9.31 -3.26 25.95
C ASN A 148 -10.61 -4.09 25.85
N ASN A 149 -10.80 -4.84 24.75
CA ASN A 149 -11.99 -5.66 24.54
C ASN A 149 -11.81 -7.14 24.94
N ASN A 150 -10.66 -7.52 25.51
CA ASN A 150 -10.29 -8.91 25.82
C ASN A 150 -10.45 -9.91 24.64
N ASP A 151 -10.38 -9.42 23.40
CA ASP A 151 -10.51 -10.22 22.18
C ASP A 151 -9.18 -10.29 21.43
N TRP A 152 -8.32 -11.21 21.88
CA TRP A 152 -7.04 -11.55 21.25
C TRP A 152 -7.19 -12.52 20.08
N THR A 153 -8.32 -13.23 20.04
CA THR A 153 -8.61 -14.21 19.00
C THR A 153 -8.79 -13.56 17.62
N THR A 154 -9.24 -12.31 17.57
CA THR A 154 -9.34 -11.56 16.30
C THR A 154 -7.97 -11.14 15.72
N ILE A 155 -6.93 -10.99 16.55
CA ILE A 155 -5.56 -10.67 16.08
C ILE A 155 -4.81 -11.94 15.66
N PHE A 156 -4.86 -13.00 16.46
CA PHE A 156 -4.09 -14.22 16.22
C PHE A 156 -4.86 -15.31 15.46
N GLY A 157 -6.19 -15.26 15.44
CA GLY A 157 -7.06 -16.25 14.80
C GLY A 157 -7.20 -16.07 13.28
N ASP A 158 -6.97 -14.87 12.76
CA ASP A 158 -6.87 -14.60 11.32
C ASP A 158 -5.41 -14.27 10.97
N PHE A 159 -4.56 -15.32 10.99
CA PHE A 159 -3.13 -15.26 10.65
C PHE A 159 -2.88 -14.54 9.31
N THR A 160 -3.83 -14.67 8.37
CA THR A 160 -3.83 -13.94 7.11
C THR A 160 -3.92 -12.43 7.33
N LYS A 161 -4.86 -11.90 8.11
CA LYS A 161 -5.04 -10.44 8.27
C LYS A 161 -3.89 -9.76 9.04
N PHE A 162 -3.35 -10.41 10.07
CA PHE A 162 -2.15 -9.94 10.77
C PHE A 162 -0.90 -9.99 9.87
N GLY A 163 -0.72 -11.10 9.15
CA GLY A 163 0.39 -11.26 8.21
C GLY A 163 0.42 -10.18 7.14
N LEU A 164 -0.74 -9.75 6.65
CA LEU A 164 -0.85 -8.72 5.61
C LEU A 164 -0.37 -7.33 6.07
N GLY A 165 -0.64 -6.95 7.32
CA GLY A 165 -0.10 -5.74 7.93
C GLY A 165 1.41 -5.84 8.19
N LEU A 166 1.85 -7.00 8.69
CA LEU A 166 3.26 -7.29 8.96
C LEU A 166 4.13 -7.25 7.70
N PHE A 167 3.68 -7.84 6.59
CA PHE A 167 4.42 -7.82 5.32
C PHE A 167 4.68 -6.40 4.83
N SER A 168 3.70 -5.49 4.95
CA SER A 168 3.90 -4.09 4.56
C SER A 168 5.03 -3.45 5.37
N VAL A 169 4.96 -3.56 6.70
CA VAL A 169 5.97 -2.99 7.61
C VAL A 169 7.36 -3.61 7.38
N LEU A 170 7.43 -4.91 7.09
CA LEU A 170 8.69 -5.59 6.77
C LEU A 170 9.34 -5.06 5.49
N PHE A 171 8.57 -4.83 4.44
CA PHE A 171 9.10 -4.22 3.21
C PHE A 171 9.54 -2.78 3.46
N ASP A 172 8.79 -2.01 4.24
CA ASP A 172 9.17 -0.64 4.56
C ASP A 172 10.50 -0.61 5.35
N CYS A 173 10.66 -1.49 6.35
CA CYS A 173 11.94 -1.69 7.05
C CYS A 173 13.07 -2.05 6.09
N LEU A 174 12.84 -2.98 5.17
CA LEU A 174 13.84 -3.38 4.16
C LEU A 174 14.28 -2.16 3.35
N PHE A 175 13.35 -1.33 2.91
CA PHE A 175 13.64 -0.15 2.11
C PHE A 175 14.35 0.95 2.89
N ILE A 176 13.98 1.16 4.15
CA ILE A 176 14.68 2.07 5.08
C ILE A 176 16.13 1.62 5.29
N VAL A 177 16.35 0.32 5.52
CA VAL A 177 17.69 -0.26 5.66
C VAL A 177 18.49 -0.11 4.35
N GLN A 178 17.87 -0.39 3.20
CA GLN A 178 18.52 -0.20 1.91
C GLN A 178 18.93 1.26 1.68
N HIS A 179 18.07 2.22 2.00
CA HIS A 179 18.33 3.64 1.74
C HIS A 179 19.33 4.27 2.70
N TYR A 180 19.15 4.09 4.02
CA TYR A 180 19.96 4.80 5.02
C TYR A 180 21.22 4.05 5.46
N ILE A 181 21.23 2.72 5.38
CA ILE A 181 22.33 1.90 5.90
C ILE A 181 23.19 1.35 4.76
N LEU A 182 22.58 0.65 3.80
CA LEU A 182 23.33 -0.11 2.78
C LEU A 182 23.79 0.74 1.59
N TYR A 183 22.91 1.60 1.09
CA TYR A 183 23.10 2.35 -0.16
C TYR A 183 23.03 3.85 0.07
N LYS A 184 23.50 4.29 1.23
CA LYS A 184 23.69 5.71 1.53
C LYS A 184 24.53 6.29 0.39
N ALA A 185 23.95 7.22 -0.36
CA ALA A 185 24.58 7.83 -1.52
C ALA A 185 26.02 8.20 -1.14
N THR A 186 27.00 7.56 -1.78
CA THR A 186 28.35 8.12 -1.83
C THR A 186 28.18 9.45 -2.53
N GLU A 187 28.50 10.54 -1.84
CA GLU A 187 28.24 11.93 -2.20
C GLU A 187 28.48 12.21 -3.69
N GLY A 188 27.43 12.09 -4.50
CA GLY A 188 27.47 12.38 -5.94
C GLY A 188 27.38 13.86 -6.27
N TYR A 189 27.35 14.74 -5.25
CA TYR A 189 27.42 16.19 -5.44
C TYR A 189 28.85 16.74 -5.44
N ALA A 190 29.86 15.94 -5.05
CA ALA A 190 31.26 16.38 -5.03
C ALA A 190 31.95 16.41 -6.41
N ASN A 191 31.32 15.85 -7.45
CA ASN A 191 31.94 15.71 -8.78
C ASN A 191 31.41 16.68 -9.85
N ILE A 192 30.33 17.42 -9.60
CA ILE A 192 29.80 18.35 -10.62
C ILE A 192 30.52 19.71 -10.52
N GLU A 193 30.84 20.19 -9.31
CA GLU A 193 31.63 21.42 -9.15
C GLU A 193 33.08 21.23 -9.61
N SER A 194 33.70 20.08 -9.33
CA SER A 194 35.09 19.81 -9.74
C SER A 194 35.25 19.59 -11.24
N GLU A 195 34.26 19.00 -11.93
CA GLU A 195 34.26 18.85 -13.39
C GLU A 195 33.93 20.17 -14.12
N GLN A 196 33.12 21.06 -13.51
CA GLN A 196 32.88 22.41 -14.03
C GLN A 196 34.07 23.37 -13.79
N GLU A 197 34.78 23.25 -12.67
CA GLU A 197 36.03 24.01 -12.44
C GLU A 197 37.10 23.61 -13.45
N LEU A 198 37.33 22.30 -13.65
CA LEU A 198 38.32 21.78 -14.62
C LEU A 198 38.02 22.18 -16.08
N LEU A 199 36.75 22.34 -16.46
CA LEU A 199 36.34 22.78 -17.80
C LEU A 199 36.30 24.31 -17.96
N SER A 200 36.48 25.06 -16.87
CA SER A 200 36.53 26.54 -16.88
C SER A 200 37.95 27.10 -16.82
N GLU A 201 38.94 26.24 -16.58
CA GLU A 201 40.37 26.59 -16.55
C GLU A 201 41.10 26.35 -17.88
N ASP A 202 40.42 25.83 -18.91
CA ASP A 202 40.89 25.70 -20.32
C ASP A 202 40.17 26.71 -21.25
#